data_AF-A0A7S1T137-F1
#
_entry.id   AF-A0A7S1T137-F1
#
_cell.length_a   1.000
_cell.length_b   1.000
_cell.length_c   1.000
_cell.angle_alpha   90.00
_cell.angle_beta   90.00
_cell.angle_gamma   90.00
#
_symmetry.space_group_name_H-M   'P 1'
#
loop_
_entity.id
_entity.type
_entity.pdbx_description
1 polymer ?
#
loop_
_entity_poly.entity_id
_entity_poly.type
_entity_poly.pdbx_seq_one_letter_code
_entity_poly.pdbx_strand_id
1 'polypeptide(L)'
;MPKKGKKGKKVEQAEPPHDPSWERSVESGNWERPPDALPDANTWPTWGALRERILTSCKRISIQYSPGLRDGFPAEIFKLSPPDLQSISFRGCDNLSKFVLSPITSCPSLDDVELADNNGLNYVLMQSNTLATLTIHNCPSLEKALIHCKNLSSLTITKCPKLRHIMLLADELTFLDLSDSTALMKVDLQCPNLIDKTIPPLVPPPKPANPSHPPMSAMLRQKYGELQSERAVRAEE
;
A
#
# COMPACT_ATOMS: atom_id res chain seq x y z
N MET A 1 -10.39 63.00 20.77
CA MET A 1 -10.21 61.74 21.52
C MET A 1 -11.19 60.70 21.00
N PRO A 2 -10.82 59.40 20.97
CA PRO A 2 -10.87 58.59 19.75
C PRO A 2 -12.18 57.83 19.52
N LYS A 3 -12.51 57.65 18.23
CA LYS A 3 -13.59 56.79 17.73
C LYS A 3 -13.32 55.33 18.12
N LYS A 4 -14.19 54.74 18.94
CA LYS A 4 -14.18 53.30 19.23
C LYS A 4 -14.33 52.52 17.92
N GLY A 5 -13.28 51.80 17.54
CA GLY A 5 -13.31 50.85 16.44
C GLY A 5 -14.38 49.79 16.68
N LYS A 6 -15.30 49.63 15.71
CA LYS A 6 -16.17 48.46 15.63
C LYS A 6 -15.27 47.24 15.47
N LYS A 7 -15.06 46.48 16.55
CA LYS A 7 -14.54 45.12 16.48
C LYS A 7 -15.44 44.34 15.52
N GLY A 8 -14.88 43.90 14.40
CA GLY A 8 -15.54 42.96 13.50
C GLY A 8 -16.00 41.76 14.32
N LYS A 9 -17.30 41.49 14.26
CA LYS A 9 -17.90 40.29 14.84
C LYS A 9 -17.25 39.12 14.11
N LYS A 10 -16.35 38.37 14.78
CA LYS A 10 -15.93 37.05 14.29
C LYS A 10 -17.23 36.28 14.08
N VAL A 11 -17.54 35.92 12.85
CA VAL A 11 -18.60 34.96 12.57
C VAL A 11 -18.13 33.66 13.23
N GLU A 12 -18.74 33.29 14.37
CA GLU A 12 -18.66 31.92 14.85
C GLU A 12 -19.26 31.07 13.73
N GLN A 13 -18.39 30.46 12.93
CA GLN A 13 -18.83 29.41 12.04
C GLN A 13 -19.39 28.32 12.96
N ALA A 14 -20.62 27.90 12.70
CA ALA A 14 -21.23 26.77 13.39
C ALA A 14 -20.72 25.47 12.76
N GLU A 15 -20.53 24.45 13.59
CA GLU A 15 -20.09 23.13 13.14
C GLU A 15 -21.09 22.55 12.11
N PRO A 16 -20.60 22.00 10.98
CA PRO A 16 -21.47 21.33 10.03
C PRO A 16 -22.19 20.14 10.69
N PRO A 17 -23.40 19.79 10.22
CA PRO A 17 -24.15 18.68 10.79
C PRO A 17 -23.35 17.37 10.71
N HIS A 18 -23.33 16.62 11.81
CA HIS A 18 -22.64 15.33 11.90
C HIS A 18 -23.36 14.27 11.07
N ASP A 19 -22.61 13.43 10.36
CA ASP A 19 -23.18 12.25 9.72
C ASP A 19 -23.54 11.22 10.82
N PRO A 20 -24.82 10.84 11.01
CA PRO A 20 -25.24 9.92 12.06
C PRO A 20 -24.57 8.54 11.98
N SER A 21 -24.03 8.18 10.81
CA SER A 21 -23.31 6.92 10.64
C SER A 21 -21.98 6.87 11.38
N TRP A 22 -21.36 8.03 11.68
CA TRP A 22 -20.09 8.09 12.41
C TRP A 22 -20.23 7.53 13.82
N GLU A 23 -21.29 7.93 14.53
CA GLU A 23 -21.58 7.42 15.87
C GLU A 23 -21.97 5.94 15.82
N ARG A 24 -22.78 5.53 14.84
CA ARG A 24 -23.12 4.11 14.64
C ARG A 24 -21.90 3.23 14.36
N SER A 25 -20.91 3.73 13.63
CA SER A 25 -19.66 3.00 13.38
C SER A 25 -18.82 2.88 14.65
N VAL A 26 -18.82 3.88 15.52
CA VAL A 26 -18.16 3.79 16.84
C VAL A 26 -18.86 2.76 17.73
N GLU A 27 -20.20 2.74 17.75
CA GLU A 27 -20.97 1.79 18.55
C GLU A 27 -20.89 0.35 18.03
N SER A 28 -20.94 0.17 16.71
CA SER A 28 -20.87 -1.16 16.08
C SER A 28 -19.45 -1.69 15.96
N GLY A 29 -18.44 -0.81 15.95
CA GLY A 29 -17.05 -1.16 15.65
C GLY A 29 -16.83 -1.54 14.18
N ASN A 30 -17.78 -1.28 13.29
CA ASN A 30 -17.69 -1.66 11.88
C ASN A 30 -17.61 -0.42 10.98
N TRP A 31 -16.65 -0.45 10.05
CA TRP A 31 -16.53 0.57 9.01
C TRP A 31 -16.58 -0.06 7.62
N GLU A 32 -17.67 0.19 6.89
CA GLU A 32 -17.93 -0.36 5.56
C GLU A 32 -17.95 0.68 4.44
N ARG A 33 -17.58 1.92 4.76
CA ARG A 33 -17.71 3.08 3.88
C ARG A 33 -16.35 3.49 3.31
N PRO A 34 -16.31 4.21 2.16
CA PRO A 34 -15.05 4.69 1.61
C PRO A 34 -14.34 5.66 2.58
N PRO A 35 -13.01 5.84 2.47
CA PRO A 35 -12.24 6.76 3.32
C PRO A 35 -12.70 8.22 3.23
N ASP A 36 -13.32 8.61 2.12
CA ASP A 36 -13.84 9.96 1.86
C ASP A 36 -15.10 10.27 2.70
N ALA A 37 -15.77 9.24 3.24
CA ALA A 37 -16.93 9.40 4.11
C ALA A 37 -16.56 9.64 5.58
N LEU A 38 -15.27 9.54 5.92
CA LEU A 38 -14.79 9.86 7.26
C LEU A 38 -14.67 11.38 7.42
N PRO A 39 -14.84 11.88 8.66
CA PRO A 39 -14.71 13.30 8.95
C PRO A 39 -13.29 13.81 8.60
N ASP A 40 -13.20 14.94 7.91
CA ASP A 40 -11.93 15.57 7.51
C ASP A 40 -11.64 16.81 8.37
N ALA A 41 -10.44 16.88 8.94
CA ALA A 41 -9.94 18.02 9.70
C ALA A 41 -9.88 19.32 8.88
N ASN A 42 -9.75 19.23 7.55
CA ASN A 42 -9.82 20.40 6.67
C ASN A 42 -11.23 21.00 6.60
N THR A 43 -12.26 20.17 6.82
CA THR A 43 -13.66 20.62 6.83
C THR A 43 -14.00 21.27 8.16
N TRP A 44 -13.56 20.68 9.28
CA TRP A 44 -13.78 21.23 10.61
C TRP A 44 -12.66 20.85 11.60
N PRO A 45 -12.20 21.76 12.48
CA PRO A 45 -11.02 21.50 13.33
C PRO A 45 -11.13 20.28 14.26
N THR A 46 -12.33 19.96 14.76
CA THR A 46 -12.55 18.83 15.69
C THR A 46 -12.73 17.49 14.97
N TRP A 47 -12.95 17.51 13.65
CA TRP A 47 -13.26 16.32 12.87
C TRP A 47 -12.07 15.38 12.71
N GLY A 48 -10.84 15.89 12.84
CA GLY A 48 -9.65 15.03 12.94
C GLY A 48 -9.70 14.09 14.15
N ALA A 49 -10.01 14.62 15.33
CA ALA A 49 -10.13 13.80 16.54
C ALA A 49 -11.31 12.82 16.45
N LEU A 50 -12.40 13.22 15.79
CA LEU A 50 -13.53 12.32 15.54
C LEU A 50 -13.15 11.17 14.61
N ARG A 51 -12.39 11.46 13.54
CA ARG A 51 -11.87 10.45 12.61
C ARG A 51 -10.99 9.43 13.32
N GLU A 52 -10.05 9.90 14.12
CA GLU A 52 -9.19 9.03 14.93
C GLU A 52 -10.01 8.18 15.90
N ARG A 53 -11.03 8.75 16.54
CA ARG A 53 -11.93 8.02 17.43
C ARG A 53 -12.68 6.91 16.71
N ILE A 54 -13.25 7.19 15.53
CA ILE A 54 -13.93 6.19 14.70
C ILE A 54 -12.97 5.06 14.38
N LEU A 55 -11.82 5.37 13.77
CA LEU A 55 -10.84 4.36 13.35
C LEU A 55 -10.29 3.54 14.52
N THR A 56 -10.04 4.16 15.68
CA THR A 56 -9.53 3.48 16.87
C THR A 56 -10.56 2.54 17.49
N SER A 57 -11.85 2.84 17.35
CA SER A 57 -12.95 1.99 17.84
C SER A 57 -13.32 0.85 16.88
N CYS A 58 -12.80 0.85 15.66
CA CYS A 58 -13.14 -0.18 14.67
C CYS A 58 -12.53 -1.54 15.01
N LYS A 59 -13.39 -2.56 15.01
CA LYS A 59 -13.07 -3.99 15.05
C LYS A 59 -12.95 -4.61 13.67
N ARG A 60 -13.71 -4.08 12.70
CA ARG A 60 -13.69 -4.54 11.31
C ARG A 60 -13.75 -3.36 10.36
N ILE A 61 -12.84 -3.33 9.40
CA ILE A 61 -12.84 -2.37 8.31
C ILE A 61 -12.98 -3.15 7.00
N SER A 62 -14.07 -2.93 6.27
CA SER A 62 -14.30 -3.57 4.96
C SER A 62 -14.63 -2.52 3.92
N ILE A 63 -13.78 -2.31 2.93
CA ILE A 63 -14.01 -1.29 1.90
C ILE A 63 -13.99 -1.95 0.54
N GLN A 64 -15.03 -1.70 -0.25
CA GLN A 64 -15.22 -2.30 -1.55
C GLN A 64 -15.37 -1.21 -2.63
N TYR A 65 -14.70 -1.42 -3.76
CA TYR A 65 -14.82 -0.61 -4.98
C TYR A 65 -14.67 0.91 -4.73
N SER A 66 -13.71 1.29 -3.87
CA SER A 66 -13.50 2.68 -3.46
C SER A 66 -12.29 3.30 -4.16
N PRO A 67 -12.48 4.26 -5.10
CA PRO A 67 -11.37 4.95 -5.74
C PRO A 67 -10.62 5.90 -4.77
N GLY A 68 -11.26 6.31 -3.67
CA GLY A 68 -10.63 7.13 -2.62
C GLY A 68 -9.62 6.37 -1.76
N LEU A 69 -9.62 5.04 -1.81
CA LEU A 69 -8.68 4.23 -1.04
C LEU A 69 -7.31 4.21 -1.72
N ARG A 70 -6.37 4.93 -1.11
CA ARG A 70 -4.96 5.03 -1.51
C ARG A 70 -4.07 4.56 -0.36
N ASP A 71 -2.77 4.44 -0.63
CA ASP A 71 -1.73 4.00 0.33
C ASP A 71 -1.75 4.76 1.67
N GLY A 72 -2.18 6.03 1.67
CA GLY A 72 -2.25 6.86 2.87
C GLY A 72 -3.27 6.38 3.89
N PHE A 73 -4.37 5.75 3.46
CA PHE A 73 -5.43 5.32 4.38
C PHE A 73 -5.05 4.11 5.24
N PRO A 74 -4.53 2.99 4.68
CA PRO A 74 -3.98 1.91 5.49
C PRO A 74 -2.85 2.40 6.41
N ALA A 75 -1.96 3.28 5.90
CA ALA A 75 -0.87 3.84 6.70
C ALA A 75 -1.38 4.66 7.90
N GLU A 76 -2.49 5.39 7.74
CA GLU A 76 -3.16 6.09 8.84
C GLU A 76 -3.70 5.12 9.88
N ILE A 77 -4.44 4.08 9.46
CA ILE A 77 -4.98 3.06 10.36
C ILE A 77 -3.85 2.43 11.18
N PHE A 78 -2.75 2.02 10.55
CA PHE A 78 -1.66 1.37 11.24
C PHE A 78 -0.88 2.31 12.16
N LYS A 79 -0.81 3.60 11.81
CA LYS A 79 -0.24 4.63 12.69
C LYS A 79 -1.07 4.83 13.95
N LEU A 80 -2.41 4.80 13.83
CA LEU A 80 -3.32 4.85 14.98
C LEU A 80 -3.28 3.55 15.79
N SER A 81 -2.96 2.43 15.15
CA SER A 81 -2.84 1.09 15.75
C SER A 81 -4.08 0.75 16.60
N PRO A 82 -5.28 0.69 16.00
CA PRO A 82 -6.51 0.37 16.72
C PRO A 82 -6.35 -0.95 17.50
N PRO A 83 -6.60 -0.95 18.82
CA PRO A 83 -6.32 -2.09 19.69
C PRO A 83 -7.27 -3.27 19.44
N ASP A 84 -8.50 -2.98 19.03
CA ASP A 84 -9.56 -3.98 18.86
C ASP A 84 -9.79 -4.38 17.40
N LEU A 85 -8.98 -3.86 16.45
CA LEU A 85 -9.13 -4.18 15.04
C LEU A 85 -8.73 -5.62 14.76
N GLN A 86 -9.71 -6.44 14.39
CA GLN A 86 -9.58 -7.87 14.15
C GLN A 86 -9.49 -8.20 12.66
N SER A 87 -10.18 -7.44 11.80
CA SER A 87 -10.22 -7.75 10.36
C SER A 87 -10.16 -6.52 9.46
N ILE A 88 -9.40 -6.63 8.38
CA ILE A 88 -9.33 -5.64 7.30
C ILE A 88 -9.60 -6.35 5.97
N SER A 89 -10.59 -5.89 5.23
CA SER A 89 -10.89 -6.41 3.88
C SER A 89 -10.98 -5.26 2.90
N PHE A 90 -10.06 -5.22 1.93
CA PHE A 90 -10.06 -4.24 0.84
C PHE A 90 -10.24 -4.93 -0.49
N ARG A 91 -11.36 -4.61 -1.15
CA ARG A 91 -11.75 -5.20 -2.42
C ARG A 91 -11.90 -4.16 -3.51
N GLY A 92 -11.36 -4.40 -4.70
CA GLY A 92 -11.58 -3.53 -5.86
C GLY A 92 -11.04 -2.10 -5.68
N CYS A 93 -10.00 -1.93 -4.86
CA CYS A 93 -9.42 -0.62 -4.56
C CYS A 93 -8.23 -0.35 -5.47
N ASP A 94 -8.50 0.03 -6.72
CA ASP A 94 -7.49 0.11 -7.79
C ASP A 94 -6.37 1.14 -7.56
N ASN A 95 -6.62 2.15 -6.72
CA ASN A 95 -5.62 3.19 -6.39
C ASN A 95 -4.71 2.82 -5.21
N LEU A 96 -4.90 1.64 -4.61
CA LEU A 96 -4.00 1.10 -3.60
C LEU A 96 -2.80 0.47 -4.31
N SER A 97 -1.64 1.10 -4.19
CA SER A 97 -0.39 0.62 -4.79
C SER A 97 0.47 -0.14 -3.79
N LYS A 98 0.42 0.24 -2.51
CA LYS A 98 1.21 -0.36 -1.43
C LYS A 98 0.35 -0.63 -0.20
N PHE A 99 0.50 -1.82 0.36
CA PHE A 99 -0.06 -2.16 1.66
C PHE A 99 1.08 -2.48 2.63
N VAL A 100 1.27 -1.64 3.64
CA VAL A 100 2.41 -1.71 4.54
C VAL A 100 1.94 -1.69 5.99
N LEU A 101 1.90 -2.86 6.61
CA LEU A 101 1.67 -3.03 8.05
C LEU A 101 3.03 -3.17 8.74
N SER A 102 3.46 -2.11 9.43
CA SER A 102 4.72 -2.06 10.19
C SER A 102 4.64 -0.93 11.23
N PRO A 103 5.25 -1.07 12.43
CA PRO A 103 6.02 -2.22 12.93
C PRO A 103 5.15 -3.43 13.29
N ILE A 104 5.78 -4.56 13.62
CA ILE A 104 5.15 -5.83 14.01
C ILE A 104 4.17 -5.72 15.21
N THR A 105 4.25 -4.64 15.98
CA THR A 105 3.40 -4.35 17.13
C THR A 105 2.13 -3.58 16.77
N SER A 106 1.97 -3.16 15.50
CA SER A 106 0.81 -2.40 15.04
C SER A 106 -0.41 -3.31 14.94
N CYS A 107 -1.57 -2.82 15.40
CA CYS A 107 -2.84 -3.56 15.41
C CYS A 107 -2.70 -4.92 16.15
N PRO A 108 -2.58 -4.90 17.49
CA PRO A 108 -2.22 -6.08 18.28
C PRO A 108 -3.29 -7.19 18.32
N SER A 109 -4.47 -6.95 17.76
CA SER A 109 -5.57 -7.94 17.69
C SER A 109 -5.92 -8.34 16.26
N LEU A 110 -5.15 -7.90 15.26
CA LEU A 110 -5.45 -8.16 13.85
C LEU A 110 -5.23 -9.63 13.53
N ASP A 111 -6.29 -10.29 13.12
CA ASP A 111 -6.36 -11.74 12.89
C ASP A 111 -6.49 -12.06 11.39
N ASP A 112 -7.29 -11.26 10.66
CA ASP A 112 -7.62 -11.51 9.26
C ASP A 112 -7.37 -10.29 8.36
N VAL A 113 -6.69 -10.50 7.24
CA VAL A 113 -6.49 -9.50 6.20
C VAL A 113 -6.81 -10.06 4.83
N GLU A 114 -7.71 -9.40 4.12
CA GLU A 114 -8.11 -9.72 2.76
C GLU A 114 -7.80 -8.55 1.81
N LEU A 115 -7.03 -8.82 0.76
CA LEU A 115 -6.73 -7.91 -0.33
C LEU A 115 -7.17 -8.56 -1.63
N ALA A 116 -8.35 -8.20 -2.12
CA ALA A 116 -8.96 -8.81 -3.29
C ALA A 116 -9.16 -7.81 -4.44
N ASP A 117 -8.98 -8.27 -5.68
CA ASP A 117 -9.33 -7.49 -6.89
C ASP A 117 -8.62 -6.11 -6.95
N ASN A 118 -7.38 -5.99 -6.47
CA ASN A 118 -6.65 -4.72 -6.46
C ASN A 118 -5.70 -4.62 -7.66
N ASN A 119 -6.10 -3.90 -8.71
CA ASN A 119 -5.30 -3.81 -9.94
C ASN A 119 -4.01 -2.99 -9.81
N GLY A 120 -3.98 -2.02 -8.90
CA GLY A 120 -2.82 -1.16 -8.66
C GLY A 120 -1.80 -1.72 -7.67
N LEU A 121 -2.16 -2.74 -6.88
CA LEU A 121 -1.34 -3.23 -5.78
C LEU A 121 -0.08 -3.89 -6.30
N ASN A 122 1.09 -3.30 -6.02
CA ASN A 122 2.39 -3.77 -6.49
C ASN A 122 3.30 -4.29 -5.36
N TYR A 123 3.06 -3.85 -4.14
CA TYR A 123 3.92 -4.13 -2.99
C TYR A 123 3.10 -4.37 -1.73
N VAL A 124 3.39 -5.49 -1.06
CA VAL A 124 2.81 -5.85 0.23
C VAL A 124 3.94 -6.09 1.22
N LEU A 125 3.90 -5.39 2.35
CA LEU A 125 4.71 -5.65 3.53
C LEU A 125 3.77 -5.88 4.71
N MET A 126 3.82 -7.09 5.27
CA MET A 126 3.03 -7.49 6.42
C MET A 126 3.95 -7.87 7.57
N GLN A 127 3.84 -7.18 8.69
CA GLN A 127 4.50 -7.54 9.94
C GLN A 127 3.45 -7.59 11.04
N SER A 128 3.18 -8.78 11.58
CA SER A 128 2.25 -8.95 12.70
C SER A 128 2.62 -10.17 13.54
N ASN A 129 2.31 -10.14 14.83
CA ASN A 129 2.41 -11.31 15.70
C ASN A 129 1.08 -12.05 15.85
N THR A 130 -0.04 -11.47 15.41
CA THR A 130 -1.39 -12.01 15.66
C THR A 130 -2.12 -12.45 14.42
N LEU A 131 -1.68 -12.02 13.23
CA LEU A 131 -2.35 -12.32 11.97
C LEU A 131 -2.34 -13.84 11.72
N ALA A 132 -3.52 -14.45 11.67
CA ALA A 132 -3.73 -15.86 11.41
C ALA A 132 -4.02 -16.14 9.93
N THR A 133 -4.73 -15.23 9.25
CA THR A 133 -5.17 -15.38 7.85
C THR A 133 -4.79 -14.19 7.00
N LEU A 134 -4.17 -14.47 5.84
CA LEU A 134 -3.86 -13.47 4.82
C LEU A 134 -4.30 -13.99 3.45
N THR A 135 -5.22 -13.26 2.83
CA THR A 135 -5.72 -13.57 1.49
C THR A 135 -5.34 -12.44 0.53
N ILE A 136 -4.61 -12.77 -0.52
CA ILE A 136 -4.30 -11.88 -1.64
C ILE A 136 -4.79 -12.54 -2.92
N HIS A 137 -5.91 -12.07 -3.45
CA HIS A 137 -6.56 -12.68 -4.61
C HIS A 137 -6.73 -11.66 -5.73
N ASN A 138 -6.42 -12.06 -6.96
CA ASN A 138 -6.64 -11.25 -8.16
C ASN A 138 -5.99 -9.86 -8.08
N CYS A 139 -4.71 -9.83 -7.73
CA CYS A 139 -3.88 -8.63 -7.71
C CYS A 139 -2.84 -8.71 -8.84
N PRO A 140 -3.22 -8.40 -10.10
CA PRO A 140 -2.40 -8.69 -11.28
C PRO A 140 -1.10 -7.87 -11.38
N SER A 141 -0.98 -6.78 -10.62
CA SER A 141 0.20 -5.92 -10.59
C SER A 141 1.15 -6.22 -9.44
N LEU A 142 0.84 -7.19 -8.58
CA LEU A 142 1.65 -7.49 -7.40
C LEU A 142 3.01 -8.01 -7.83
N GLU A 143 4.10 -7.30 -7.50
CA GLU A 143 5.46 -7.69 -7.87
C GLU A 143 6.24 -8.25 -6.67
N LYS A 144 5.95 -7.77 -5.46
CA LYS A 144 6.72 -8.12 -4.26
C LYS A 144 5.84 -8.25 -3.02
N ALA A 145 5.96 -9.37 -2.34
CA ALA A 145 5.32 -9.65 -1.07
C ALA A 145 6.37 -10.00 0.00
N LEU A 146 6.38 -9.25 1.09
CA LEU A 146 7.22 -9.50 2.27
C LEU A 146 6.29 -9.74 3.45
N ILE A 147 6.22 -10.97 3.93
CA ILE A 147 5.28 -11.38 4.98
C ILE A 147 6.09 -11.95 6.13
N HIS A 148 6.02 -11.27 7.27
CA HIS A 148 6.61 -11.70 8.55
C HIS A 148 5.48 -11.77 9.58
N CYS A 149 4.84 -12.92 9.62
CA CYS A 149 3.68 -13.18 10.46
C CYS A 149 3.82 -14.55 11.12
N LYS A 150 4.26 -14.60 12.37
CA LYS A 150 4.59 -15.87 13.06
C LYS A 150 3.38 -16.80 13.21
N ASN A 151 2.24 -16.24 13.58
CA ASN A 151 1.00 -16.98 13.80
C ASN A 151 0.19 -17.24 12.52
N LEU A 152 0.73 -16.95 11.34
CA LEU A 152 0.02 -17.09 10.08
C LEU A 152 -0.17 -18.57 9.76
N SER A 153 -1.41 -19.04 9.88
CA SER A 153 -1.81 -20.43 9.64
C SER A 153 -2.36 -20.65 8.23
N SER A 154 -2.89 -19.59 7.61
CA SER A 154 -3.40 -19.63 6.24
C SER A 154 -2.90 -18.44 5.41
N LEU A 155 -2.26 -18.76 4.29
CA LEU A 155 -1.84 -17.80 3.28
C LEU A 155 -2.37 -18.24 1.92
N THR A 156 -3.19 -17.38 1.30
CA THR A 156 -3.67 -17.60 -0.07
C THR A 156 -3.16 -16.49 -0.96
N ILE A 157 -2.36 -16.83 -1.98
CA ILE A 157 -1.91 -15.90 -3.02
C ILE A 157 -2.25 -16.49 -4.38
N THR A 158 -3.33 -16.01 -4.99
CA THR A 158 -3.85 -16.55 -6.26
C THR A 158 -4.11 -15.43 -7.26
N LYS A 159 -4.04 -15.76 -8.56
CA LYS A 159 -4.17 -14.79 -9.66
C LYS A 159 -3.26 -13.57 -9.52
N CYS A 160 -2.02 -13.79 -9.12
CA CYS A 160 -0.97 -12.78 -8.98
C CYS A 160 0.21 -13.06 -9.96
N PRO A 161 -0.02 -13.06 -11.29
CA PRO A 161 0.94 -13.56 -12.28
C PRO A 161 2.27 -12.80 -12.34
N LYS A 162 2.30 -11.53 -11.89
CA LYS A 162 3.49 -10.68 -11.90
C LYS A 162 4.32 -10.76 -10.62
N LEU A 163 3.98 -11.62 -9.66
CA LEU A 163 4.73 -11.74 -8.42
C LEU A 163 6.14 -12.26 -8.73
N ARG A 164 7.16 -11.43 -8.45
CA ARG A 164 8.57 -11.72 -8.74
C ARG A 164 9.34 -12.13 -7.49
N HIS A 165 9.00 -11.53 -6.35
CA HIS A 165 9.73 -11.73 -5.10
C HIS A 165 8.75 -12.02 -3.97
N ILE A 166 8.92 -13.17 -3.32
CA ILE A 166 8.21 -13.48 -2.09
C ILE A 166 9.22 -13.82 -0.99
N MET A 167 9.04 -13.20 0.16
CA MET A 167 9.71 -13.55 1.42
C MET A 167 8.61 -13.84 2.43
N LEU A 168 8.66 -15.03 3.02
CA LEU A 168 7.65 -15.50 3.94
C LEU A 168 8.34 -16.07 5.19
N LEU A 169 8.03 -15.49 6.34
CA LEU A 169 8.41 -15.97 7.66
C LEU A 169 7.11 -16.18 8.45
N ALA A 170 6.71 -17.44 8.57
CA ALA A 170 5.49 -17.87 9.22
C ALA A 170 5.70 -19.24 9.86
N ASP A 171 5.50 -19.33 11.18
CA ASP A 171 5.83 -20.53 11.94
C ASP A 171 4.72 -21.58 11.81
N GLU A 172 3.46 -21.16 11.76
CA GLU A 172 2.28 -22.05 11.77
C GLU A 172 1.76 -22.45 10.37
N LEU A 173 2.40 -21.97 9.29
CA LEU A 173 1.91 -22.22 7.93
C LEU A 173 2.24 -23.64 7.45
N THR A 174 1.21 -24.39 7.04
CA THR A 174 1.34 -25.80 6.63
C THR A 174 1.26 -26.04 5.13
N PHE A 175 0.61 -25.14 4.38
CA PHE A 175 0.39 -25.24 2.95
C PHE A 175 0.69 -23.91 2.24
N LEU A 176 1.33 -23.97 1.08
CA LEU A 176 1.59 -22.80 0.24
C LEU A 176 1.45 -23.16 -1.25
N ASP A 177 0.52 -22.50 -1.95
CA ASP A 177 0.40 -22.60 -3.40
C ASP A 177 0.68 -21.25 -4.06
N LEU A 178 1.66 -21.23 -4.97
CA LEU A 178 2.06 -20.09 -5.78
C LEU A 178 2.01 -20.42 -7.28
N SER A 179 1.32 -21.47 -7.70
CA SER A 179 1.25 -21.95 -9.09
C SER A 179 0.88 -20.85 -10.11
N ASP A 180 0.00 -19.93 -9.74
CA ASP A 180 -0.41 -18.79 -10.57
C ASP A 180 0.70 -17.73 -10.79
N SER A 181 1.72 -17.71 -9.93
CA SER A 181 2.76 -16.66 -9.91
C SER A 181 3.89 -16.94 -10.91
N THR A 182 3.55 -17.01 -12.20
CA THR A 182 4.46 -17.45 -13.28
C THR A 182 5.73 -16.60 -13.47
N ALA A 183 5.77 -15.37 -12.94
CA ALA A 183 6.92 -14.46 -13.04
C ALA A 183 7.89 -14.53 -11.84
N LEU A 184 7.75 -15.52 -10.96
CA LEU A 184 8.55 -15.67 -9.75
C LEU A 184 10.04 -15.77 -10.06
N MET A 185 10.85 -14.89 -9.48
CA MET A 185 12.31 -14.86 -9.63
C MET A 185 13.02 -15.31 -8.35
N LYS A 186 12.46 -14.94 -7.17
CA LYS A 186 13.05 -15.25 -5.87
C LYS A 186 11.98 -15.62 -4.86
N VAL A 187 12.20 -16.75 -4.20
CA VAL A 187 11.36 -17.28 -3.12
C VAL A 187 12.27 -17.52 -1.91
N ASP A 188 11.93 -16.89 -0.79
CA ASP A 188 12.59 -17.09 0.49
C ASP A 188 11.54 -17.51 1.52
N LEU A 189 11.61 -18.75 2.00
CA LEU A 189 10.63 -19.34 2.91
C LEU A 189 11.32 -19.76 4.21
N GLN A 190 10.89 -19.15 5.30
CA GLN A 190 11.22 -19.51 6.67
C GLN A 190 9.94 -20.00 7.33
N CYS A 191 9.52 -21.21 6.96
CA CYS A 191 8.30 -21.83 7.46
C CYS A 191 8.63 -23.25 7.94
N PRO A 192 8.91 -23.45 9.24
CA PRO A 192 9.34 -24.75 9.77
C PRO A 192 8.26 -25.83 9.67
N ASN A 193 6.97 -25.46 9.72
CA ASN A 193 5.84 -26.39 9.69
C ASN A 193 5.23 -26.59 8.29
N LEU A 194 5.88 -26.11 7.22
CA LEU A 194 5.37 -26.22 5.86
C LEU A 194 5.49 -27.66 5.35
N ILE A 195 4.34 -28.30 5.12
CA ILE A 195 4.24 -29.70 4.66
C ILE A 195 4.25 -29.73 3.13
N ASP A 196 3.35 -28.96 2.52
CA ASP A 196 3.13 -28.96 1.08
C ASP A 196 3.38 -27.58 0.49
N LYS A 197 4.09 -27.56 -0.64
CA LYS A 197 4.35 -26.33 -1.38
C LYS A 197 4.31 -26.55 -2.90
N THR A 198 3.62 -25.65 -3.58
CA THR A 198 3.58 -25.58 -5.04
C THR A 198 4.22 -24.28 -5.49
N ILE A 199 5.42 -24.36 -6.05
CA ILE A 199 6.17 -23.21 -6.53
C ILE A 199 6.43 -23.40 -8.03
N PRO A 200 6.06 -22.43 -8.90
CA PRO A 200 6.34 -22.52 -10.33
C PRO A 200 7.85 -22.40 -10.59
N PRO A 201 8.33 -22.84 -11.76
CA PRO A 201 9.74 -22.69 -12.14
C PRO A 201 10.18 -21.23 -12.04
N LEU A 202 11.29 -20.99 -11.34
CA LEU A 202 11.80 -19.64 -11.16
C LEU A 202 12.31 -19.08 -12.49
N VAL A 203 11.87 -17.87 -12.80
CA VAL A 203 12.37 -17.09 -13.93
C VAL A 203 13.74 -16.52 -13.56
N PRO A 204 14.80 -16.82 -14.33
CA PRO A 204 16.11 -16.26 -14.06
C PRO A 204 16.05 -14.73 -14.14
N PRO A 205 16.78 -14.01 -13.27
CA PRO A 205 16.82 -12.57 -13.32
C PRO A 205 17.34 -12.11 -14.70
N PRO A 206 16.78 -11.03 -15.28
CA PRO A 206 17.30 -10.49 -16.52
C PRO A 206 18.78 -10.15 -16.31
N LYS A 207 19.65 -10.68 -17.19
CA LYS A 207 21.07 -10.33 -17.16
C LYS A 207 21.17 -8.80 -17.23
N PRO A 208 22.00 -8.14 -16.39
CA PRO A 208 22.19 -6.70 -16.49
C PRO A 208 22.64 -6.40 -17.92
N ALA A 209 21.79 -5.69 -18.66
CA ALA A 209 22.17 -5.16 -19.95
C ALA A 209 23.23 -4.10 -19.66
N ASN A 210 24.51 -4.42 -19.87
CA ASN A 210 25.55 -3.40 -19.91
C ASN A 210 25.10 -2.40 -20.98
N PRO A 211 24.76 -1.16 -20.63
CA PRO A 211 24.37 -0.18 -21.61
C PRO A 211 25.56 -0.03 -22.55
N SER A 212 25.44 -0.47 -23.80
CA SER A 212 26.42 -0.22 -24.84
C SER A 212 26.33 1.26 -25.21
N HIS A 213 26.83 2.12 -24.33
CA HIS A 213 27.06 3.52 -24.68
C HIS A 213 28.36 3.56 -25.49
N PRO A 214 28.38 4.26 -26.64
CA PRO A 214 29.63 4.54 -27.32
C PRO A 214 30.60 5.18 -26.33
N PRO A 215 31.90 4.83 -26.36
CA PRO A 215 32.85 5.47 -25.47
C PRO A 215 32.81 6.99 -25.71
N MET A 216 32.88 7.78 -24.63
CA MET A 216 32.85 9.25 -24.71
C MET A 216 33.86 9.80 -25.74
N SER A 217 34.98 9.11 -25.94
CA SER A 217 35.98 9.43 -26.98
C SER A 217 35.42 9.39 -28.41
N ALA A 218 34.53 8.45 -28.73
CA ALA A 218 33.87 8.36 -30.03
C ALA A 218 32.88 9.52 -30.24
N MET A 219 32.07 9.83 -29.22
CA MET A 219 31.13 10.96 -29.25
C MET A 219 31.86 12.31 -29.34
N LEU A 220 32.96 12.47 -28.62
CA LEU A 220 33.79 13.68 -28.67
C LEU A 220 34.49 13.85 -30.03
N ARG A 221 34.97 12.77 -30.64
CA ARG A 221 35.55 12.82 -32.00
C ARG A 221 34.52 13.22 -33.05
N GLN A 222 33.31 12.65 -32.97
CA GLN A 222 32.22 13.02 -33.87
C GLN A 222 31.88 14.51 -33.73
N LYS A 223 31.66 14.97 -32.50
CA LYS A 223 31.33 16.37 -32.22
C LYS A 223 32.44 17.34 -32.62
N TYR A 224 33.71 16.94 -32.45
CA TYR A 224 34.86 17.72 -32.91
C TYR A 224 34.93 17.80 -34.43
N GLY A 225 34.65 16.68 -35.13
CA GLY A 225 34.58 16.65 -36.60
C GLY A 225 33.50 17.58 -37.16
N GLU A 226 32.29 17.53 -36.58
CA GLU A 226 31.16 18.40 -36.95
C GLU A 226 31.49 19.89 -36.74
N LEU A 227 32.12 20.24 -35.61
CA LEU A 227 32.57 21.60 -35.34
C LEU A 227 33.65 22.10 -36.31
N GLN A 228 34.54 21.21 -36.78
CA GLN A 228 35.56 21.57 -37.77
C GLN A 228 34.95 21.79 -39.15
N SER A 229 33.99 20.94 -39.56
CA SER A 229 33.28 21.12 -40.84
C SER A 229 32.47 22.42 -40.86
N GLU A 230 31.78 22.77 -39.77
CA GLU A 230 31.02 24.03 -39.68
C GLU A 230 31.92 25.26 -39.76
N ARG A 231 33.12 25.18 -39.17
CA ARG A 231 34.12 26.26 -39.23
C ARG A 231 34.73 26.42 -40.62
N ALA A 232 34.96 25.33 -41.34
CA ALA A 232 35.49 25.36 -42.70
C ALA A 232 34.49 26.02 -43.67
N VAL A 233 33.20 25.63 -43.60
CA VAL A 233 32.14 26.21 -44.43
C VAL A 233 32.00 27.73 -44.20
N ARG A 234 32.07 28.19 -42.94
CA ARG A 234 32.00 29.63 -42.61
C ARG A 234 33.21 30.45 -43.04
N ALA A 235 34.34 29.83 -43.34
CA ALA A 235 35.56 30.53 -43.76
C ALA A 235 35.63 30.68 -45.29
N GLU A 236 34.78 29.97 -46.03
CA GLU A 236 34.68 30.02 -47.49
C GLU A 236 33.54 30.92 -48.01
N GLU A 237 32.69 31.45 -47.12
CA GLU A 237 31.68 32.51 -47.37
C GLU A 237 32.25 33.92 -47.12
#